data_AF-A0A540X596-F1
#
_entry.id   AF-A0A540X596-F1
#
_cell.length_a   1.000
_cell.length_b   1.000
_cell.length_c   1.000
_cell.angle_alpha   90.00
_cell.angle_beta   90.00
_cell.angle_gamma   90.00
#
_symmetry.space_group_name_H-M   'P 1'
#
loop_
_entity.id
_entity.type
_entity.pdbx_description
1 polymer ?
#
loop_
_entity_poly.entity_id
_entity_poly.type
_entity_poly.pdbx_seq_one_letter_code
_entity_poly.pdbx_strand_id
1 'polypeptide(L)'
;MRFKMRSTSLVLSLTLLAPLGASAQFDDGEVVLTAPTEPERGCPKRPDLVPFTPRAQVGMEGSGWLVHQAIIPESKDTFFKGRERERSGVKRVPEEEVRRLGAPDPTIPLWVFGKADTAACRAVPVSWWAARMGATDVDRKTFLMAEIEVDCDVLPPGRLSGTPVALRQKDEPTGCKLRRPTERETGKDGEGLPPDVLEFIPARDCESPECMRLWERIGASWDDSTTVGDFTVSWMERKGKKDPCDWPTEDLSLLLYRPPGALTPALLRNGGTQFFGGLHDSAGLRFVLSRDLGSLYMHEAAKPKAAPKAVRYGSPTEEDLILTKRTLSPCKVKR
;
A
#
# COMPACT_ATOMS: atom_id res chain seq x y z
N MET A 1 -88.02 -20.75 -11.54
CA MET A 1 -88.77 -19.91 -12.51
C MET A 1 -88.14 -18.52 -12.57
N ARG A 2 -87.73 -18.12 -13.78
CA ARG A 2 -87.56 -16.76 -14.35
C ARG A 2 -86.97 -15.61 -13.50
N PHE A 3 -85.71 -15.31 -13.83
CA PHE A 3 -85.07 -14.01 -14.14
C PHE A 3 -85.89 -12.71 -14.09
N LYS A 4 -85.23 -11.64 -13.59
CA LYS A 4 -84.97 -10.34 -14.27
C LYS A 4 -83.78 -9.63 -13.57
N MET A 5 -82.63 -9.50 -14.24
CA MET A 5 -82.09 -8.30 -14.94
C MET A 5 -81.68 -7.16 -13.95
N ARG A 6 -80.50 -6.52 -13.95
CA ARG A 6 -79.38 -6.26 -14.90
C ARG A 6 -78.14 -5.89 -14.04
N SER A 7 -76.95 -6.43 -14.31
CA SER A 7 -75.83 -5.84 -15.10
C SER A 7 -75.19 -4.57 -14.52
N THR A 8 -73.95 -4.67 -14.00
CA THR A 8 -72.77 -3.90 -14.46
C THR A 8 -71.46 -4.46 -13.87
N SER A 9 -70.41 -4.33 -14.66
CA SER A 9 -69.07 -4.95 -14.64
C SER A 9 -68.13 -4.65 -13.45
N LEU A 10 -67.32 -5.67 -13.10
CA LEU A 10 -65.83 -5.73 -13.11
C LEU A 10 -65.06 -4.41 -12.82
N VAL A 11 -64.21 -4.37 -11.79
CA VAL A 11 -62.75 -4.69 -11.77
C VAL A 11 -62.16 -4.35 -10.39
N LEU A 12 -61.18 -5.17 -9.98
CA LEU A 12 -60.33 -5.10 -8.77
C LEU A 12 -59.72 -3.72 -8.45
N SER A 13 -59.49 -3.46 -7.17
CA SER A 13 -58.37 -2.62 -6.72
C SER A 13 -57.86 -3.08 -5.35
N LEU A 14 -56.66 -3.67 -5.32
CA LEU A 14 -55.82 -3.82 -4.14
C LEU A 14 -55.25 -2.44 -3.78
N THR A 15 -55.52 -1.93 -2.58
CA THR A 15 -54.82 -0.77 -2.01
C THR A 15 -53.88 -1.22 -0.90
N LEU A 16 -52.59 -1.30 -1.24
CA LEU A 16 -51.47 -1.16 -0.32
C LEU A 16 -51.54 0.21 0.36
N LEU A 17 -51.42 0.25 1.68
CA LEU A 17 -51.31 1.48 2.48
C LEU A 17 -49.97 1.52 3.21
N ALA A 18 -49.08 2.39 2.72
CA ALA A 18 -48.03 3.13 3.43
C ALA A 18 -47.67 4.34 2.55
N PRO A 19 -47.02 5.43 3.02
CA PRO A 19 -46.77 5.93 4.39
C PRO A 19 -47.16 7.42 4.57
N LEU A 20 -47.12 7.94 5.81
CA LEU A 20 -47.20 9.38 6.12
C LEU A 20 -45.78 9.92 6.33
N GLY A 21 -45.42 10.98 5.58
CA GLY A 21 -44.25 11.81 5.87
C GLY A 21 -43.39 12.22 4.68
N ALA A 22 -43.98 12.71 3.58
CA ALA A 22 -43.27 13.47 2.55
C ALA A 22 -43.50 14.96 2.78
N SER A 23 -42.46 15.73 3.05
CA SER A 23 -42.48 17.19 2.89
C SER A 23 -42.12 17.49 1.43
N ALA A 24 -43.14 17.79 0.63
CA ALA A 24 -42.97 18.26 -0.74
C ALA A 24 -42.69 19.77 -0.72
N GLN A 25 -41.49 20.16 -1.11
CA GLN A 25 -41.20 21.50 -1.59
C GLN A 25 -41.27 21.40 -3.12
N PHE A 26 -42.25 22.05 -3.71
CA PHE A 26 -42.39 22.15 -5.16
C PHE A 26 -41.39 23.19 -5.67
N ASP A 27 -40.42 22.75 -6.48
CA ASP A 27 -39.81 23.56 -7.52
C ASP A 27 -39.33 22.63 -8.65
N ASP A 28 -39.43 23.10 -9.89
CA ASP A 28 -39.35 22.31 -11.11
C ASP A 28 -37.98 21.61 -11.32
N GLY A 29 -38.00 20.32 -11.71
CA GLY A 29 -36.88 19.66 -12.38
C GLY A 29 -36.38 18.37 -11.72
N GLU A 30 -36.55 17.25 -12.46
CA GLU A 30 -35.96 15.92 -12.24
C GLU A 30 -36.08 15.27 -10.85
N VAL A 31 -36.94 14.25 -10.76
CA VAL A 31 -36.88 13.26 -9.68
C VAL A 31 -35.60 12.45 -9.85
N VAL A 32 -34.51 12.91 -9.23
CA VAL A 32 -33.30 12.12 -9.06
C VAL A 32 -33.64 11.00 -8.07
N LEU A 33 -33.76 9.77 -8.58
CA LEU A 33 -33.76 8.56 -7.77
C LEU A 33 -32.36 8.43 -7.15
N THR A 34 -32.13 9.08 -6.01
CA THR A 34 -30.95 8.84 -5.19
C THR A 34 -31.07 7.42 -4.64
N ALA A 35 -30.30 6.50 -5.23
CA ALA A 35 -30.14 5.16 -4.68
C ALA A 35 -29.77 5.28 -3.19
N PRO A 36 -30.30 4.40 -2.31
CA PRO A 36 -29.96 4.45 -0.90
C PRO A 36 -28.43 4.32 -0.76
N THR A 37 -27.80 5.40 -0.27
CA THR A 37 -26.36 5.45 -0.03
C THR A 37 -26.03 4.34 0.97
N GLU A 38 -25.32 3.30 0.54
CA GLU A 38 -24.79 2.33 1.49
C GLU A 38 -23.96 3.08 2.54
N PRO A 39 -24.09 2.74 3.83
CA PRO A 39 -23.33 3.42 4.86
C PRO A 39 -21.84 3.26 4.58
N GLU A 40 -21.09 4.37 4.56
CA GLU A 40 -19.63 4.32 4.47
C GLU A 40 -19.11 3.44 5.62
N ARG A 41 -18.50 2.29 5.26
CA ARG A 41 -17.98 1.36 6.26
C ARG A 41 -16.56 1.71 6.70
N GLY A 42 -15.95 2.69 6.05
CA GLY A 42 -14.59 3.16 6.30
C GLY A 42 -13.55 2.12 5.90
N CYS A 43 -12.35 2.23 6.48
CA CYS A 43 -11.33 1.23 6.23
C CYS A 43 -11.65 -0.10 6.93
N PRO A 44 -11.26 -1.23 6.33
CA PRO A 44 -11.53 -2.55 6.90
C PRO A 44 -10.82 -2.70 8.24
N LYS A 45 -11.41 -3.43 9.19
CA LYS A 45 -10.78 -3.66 10.50
C LYS A 45 -9.52 -4.51 10.44
N ARG A 46 -9.48 -5.47 9.49
CA ARG A 46 -8.38 -6.43 9.31
C ARG A 46 -8.16 -6.69 7.83
N PRO A 47 -7.66 -5.71 7.07
CA PRO A 47 -7.51 -5.87 5.64
C PRO A 47 -6.41 -6.91 5.32
N ASP A 48 -6.64 -7.71 4.28
CA ASP A 48 -5.62 -8.60 3.77
C ASP A 48 -4.81 -7.90 2.68
N LEU A 49 -3.68 -7.33 3.09
CA LEU A 49 -2.82 -6.56 2.21
C LEU A 49 -2.15 -7.47 1.18
N VAL A 50 -2.25 -7.07 -0.08
CA VAL A 50 -1.73 -7.81 -1.22
C VAL A 50 -0.72 -6.96 -1.98
N PRO A 51 0.56 -7.37 -2.02
CA PRO A 51 1.61 -6.57 -2.62
C PRO A 51 1.69 -6.73 -4.14
N PHE A 52 2.36 -5.76 -4.76
CA PHE A 52 2.58 -5.68 -6.20
C PHE A 52 4.06 -5.76 -6.55
N THR A 53 4.36 -6.30 -7.73
CA THR A 53 5.69 -6.31 -8.34
C THR A 53 5.58 -5.85 -9.80
N PRO A 54 6.44 -4.93 -10.27
CA PRO A 54 6.50 -4.58 -11.68
C PRO A 54 6.81 -5.79 -12.56
N ARG A 55 6.15 -5.91 -13.72
CA ARG A 55 6.43 -6.96 -14.72
C ARG A 55 7.91 -7.04 -15.10
N ALA A 56 8.53 -5.89 -15.34
CA ALA A 56 9.94 -5.80 -15.69
C ALA A 56 10.87 -6.39 -14.61
N GLN A 57 10.48 -6.32 -13.33
CA GLN A 57 11.29 -6.85 -12.23
C GLN A 57 11.35 -8.39 -12.25
N VAL A 58 10.35 -9.05 -12.83
CA VAL A 58 10.33 -10.52 -12.98
C VAL A 58 10.85 -11.00 -14.33
N GLY A 59 11.38 -10.09 -15.15
CA GLY A 59 11.89 -10.39 -16.49
C GLY A 59 10.80 -10.54 -17.55
N MET A 60 9.59 -10.04 -17.31
CA MET A 60 8.54 -9.98 -18.33
C MET A 60 8.63 -8.68 -19.14
N GLU A 61 8.28 -8.76 -20.41
CA GLU A 61 8.15 -7.58 -21.28
C GLU A 61 6.91 -6.74 -20.91
N GLY A 62 7.01 -5.44 -21.19
CA GLY A 62 5.94 -4.45 -21.03
C GLY A 62 5.90 -3.75 -19.67
N SER A 63 5.22 -2.60 -19.63
CA SER A 63 4.90 -1.89 -18.39
C SER A 63 3.64 -2.47 -17.77
N GLY A 64 3.67 -2.79 -16.49
CA GLY A 64 2.49 -3.26 -15.76
C GLY A 64 2.84 -3.84 -14.42
N TRP A 65 1.81 -4.22 -13.68
CA TRP A 65 1.93 -4.76 -12.33
C TRP A 65 1.46 -6.20 -12.25
N LEU A 66 2.13 -6.96 -11.39
CA LEU A 66 1.74 -8.30 -10.98
C LEU A 66 1.36 -8.26 -9.51
N VAL A 67 0.20 -8.82 -9.16
CA VAL A 67 -0.27 -8.96 -7.79
C VAL A 67 0.19 -10.30 -7.23
N HIS A 68 0.78 -10.30 -6.05
CA HIS A 68 1.12 -11.54 -5.33
C HIS A 68 -0.13 -12.25 -4.84
N GLN A 69 -0.23 -13.54 -5.10
CA GLN A 69 -1.42 -14.34 -4.74
C GLN A 69 -1.07 -15.37 -3.67
N ALA A 70 0.09 -16.00 -3.79
CA ALA A 70 0.61 -16.95 -2.82
C ALA A 70 2.11 -17.19 -3.00
N ILE A 71 2.74 -17.82 -2.01
CA ILE A 71 4.04 -18.46 -2.17
C ILE A 71 3.77 -19.93 -2.54
N ILE A 72 4.29 -20.39 -3.68
CA ILE A 72 4.16 -21.77 -4.12
C ILE A 72 5.09 -22.63 -3.25
N PRO A 73 4.57 -23.62 -2.50
CA PRO A 73 5.40 -24.54 -1.73
C PRO A 73 6.34 -25.32 -2.65
N GLU A 74 7.57 -25.59 -2.21
CA GLU A 74 8.57 -26.30 -3.02
C GLU A 74 8.12 -27.69 -3.48
N SER A 75 7.29 -28.36 -2.68
CA SER A 75 6.70 -29.66 -3.02
C SER A 75 5.67 -29.59 -4.14
N LYS A 76 5.10 -28.41 -4.39
CA LYS A 76 4.13 -28.14 -5.45
C LYS A 76 4.72 -27.39 -6.64
N ASP A 77 5.97 -26.94 -6.54
CA ASP A 77 6.63 -26.19 -7.61
C ASP A 77 7.05 -27.13 -8.75
N THR A 78 6.17 -27.22 -9.74
CA THR A 78 6.41 -27.93 -11.00
C THR A 78 7.11 -27.08 -12.04
N PHE A 79 7.22 -25.77 -11.81
CA PHE A 79 7.69 -24.78 -12.77
C PHE A 79 9.20 -24.63 -12.72
N PHE A 80 9.81 -24.61 -11.54
CA PHE A 80 11.26 -24.45 -11.38
C PHE A 80 11.83 -25.70 -10.69
N LYS A 81 12.50 -26.55 -11.49
CA LYS A 81 13.07 -27.83 -11.02
C LYS A 81 14.58 -27.88 -11.25
N GLY A 82 15.28 -28.65 -10.41
CA GLY A 82 16.74 -28.81 -10.51
C GLY A 82 17.46 -27.46 -10.50
N ARG A 83 18.39 -27.27 -11.46
CA ARG A 83 19.20 -26.04 -11.59
C ARG A 83 18.38 -24.78 -11.89
N GLU A 84 17.14 -24.89 -12.37
CA GLU A 84 16.29 -23.72 -12.58
C GLU A 84 15.84 -23.07 -11.26
N ARG A 85 15.88 -23.80 -10.14
CA ARG A 85 15.56 -23.26 -8.80
C ARG A 85 16.54 -22.17 -8.35
N GLU A 86 17.77 -22.27 -8.83
CA GLU A 86 18.89 -21.37 -8.58
C GLU A 86 18.91 -20.18 -9.56
N ARG A 87 17.83 -19.95 -10.32
CA ARG A 87 17.74 -18.84 -11.28
C ARG A 87 16.42 -18.09 -11.11
N SER A 88 16.45 -16.78 -11.32
CA SER A 88 15.23 -16.01 -11.47
C SER A 88 14.55 -16.38 -12.78
N GLY A 89 13.22 -16.33 -12.80
CA GLY A 89 12.48 -16.61 -14.02
C GLY A 89 10.98 -16.55 -13.80
N VAL A 90 10.25 -16.61 -14.91
CA VAL A 90 8.79 -16.51 -14.93
C VAL A 90 8.23 -17.55 -15.89
N LYS A 91 7.18 -18.27 -15.47
CA LYS A 91 6.49 -19.25 -16.29
C LYS A 91 4.98 -19.06 -16.14
N ARG A 92 4.24 -19.21 -17.24
CA ARG A 92 2.78 -19.12 -17.22
C ARG A 92 2.19 -20.29 -16.45
N VAL A 93 1.18 -20.02 -15.64
CA VAL A 93 0.45 -21.02 -14.86
C VAL A 93 -0.91 -21.24 -15.53
N PRO A 94 -1.26 -22.50 -15.87
CA PRO A 94 -2.60 -22.83 -16.34
C PRO A 94 -3.65 -22.56 -15.26
N GLU A 95 -4.82 -22.03 -15.63
CA GLU A 95 -5.87 -21.64 -14.68
C GLU A 95 -6.36 -22.80 -13.82
N GLU A 96 -6.37 -24.01 -14.36
CA GLU A 96 -6.75 -25.24 -13.67
C GLU A 96 -5.80 -25.61 -12.50
N GLU A 97 -4.56 -25.09 -12.52
CA GLU A 97 -3.55 -25.37 -11.48
C GLU A 97 -3.56 -24.32 -10.36
N VAL A 98 -4.05 -23.10 -10.60
CA VAL A 98 -3.86 -21.94 -9.70
C VAL A 98 -4.35 -22.19 -8.28
N ARG A 99 -5.52 -22.85 -8.15
CA ARG A 99 -6.12 -23.17 -6.84
C ARG A 99 -5.30 -24.20 -6.08
N ARG A 100 -4.72 -25.19 -6.77
CA ARG A 100 -3.84 -26.20 -6.14
C ARG A 100 -2.54 -25.59 -5.65
N LEU A 101 -2.07 -24.56 -6.34
CA LEU A 101 -0.86 -23.77 -6.04
C LEU A 101 -1.08 -22.72 -4.95
N GLY A 102 -2.31 -22.51 -4.50
CA GLY A 102 -2.64 -21.66 -3.36
C GLY A 102 -3.28 -20.32 -3.70
N ALA A 103 -3.72 -20.11 -4.96
CA ALA A 103 -4.50 -18.91 -5.31
C ALA A 103 -5.67 -18.71 -4.34
N PRO A 104 -5.93 -17.49 -3.84
CA PRO A 104 -7.05 -17.21 -2.95
C PRO A 104 -8.42 -17.44 -3.60
N ASP A 105 -9.48 -17.50 -2.76
CA ASP A 105 -10.85 -17.73 -3.23
C ASP A 105 -11.29 -16.61 -4.19
N PRO A 106 -11.72 -16.93 -5.43
CA PRO A 106 -12.16 -15.91 -6.39
C PRO A 106 -13.42 -15.16 -5.96
N THR A 107 -14.20 -15.70 -5.01
CA THR A 107 -15.36 -15.00 -4.44
C THR A 107 -14.98 -13.84 -3.53
N ILE A 108 -13.72 -13.76 -3.10
CA ILE A 108 -13.18 -12.66 -2.30
C ILE A 108 -12.44 -11.70 -3.25
N PRO A 109 -13.04 -10.56 -3.61
CA PRO A 109 -12.46 -9.65 -4.59
C PRO A 109 -11.16 -9.01 -4.09
N LEU A 110 -10.40 -8.51 -5.07
CA LEU A 110 -9.29 -7.60 -4.85
C LEU A 110 -9.78 -6.16 -5.03
N TRP A 111 -9.39 -5.29 -4.11
CA TRP A 111 -9.66 -3.86 -4.14
C TRP A 111 -8.34 -3.12 -4.26
N VAL A 112 -8.17 -2.31 -5.30
CA VAL A 112 -6.91 -1.65 -5.66
C VAL A 112 -7.01 -0.15 -5.44
N PHE A 113 -6.06 0.38 -4.69
CA PHE A 113 -5.81 1.81 -4.52
C PHE A 113 -4.70 2.23 -5.50
N GLY A 114 -5.11 2.68 -6.69
CA GLY A 114 -4.21 3.03 -7.79
C GLY A 114 -3.56 4.41 -7.66
N LYS A 115 -4.27 5.39 -7.08
CA LYS A 115 -3.83 6.78 -6.91
C LYS A 115 -4.08 7.28 -5.49
N ALA A 116 -3.36 8.33 -5.09
CA ALA A 116 -3.55 8.96 -3.79
C ALA A 116 -4.96 9.59 -3.68
N ASP A 117 -5.57 9.43 -2.52
CA ASP A 117 -6.88 9.99 -2.12
C ASP A 117 -8.07 9.62 -3.02
N THR A 118 -7.90 8.57 -3.83
CA THR A 118 -8.97 7.98 -4.65
C THR A 118 -9.58 6.77 -3.95
N ALA A 119 -10.86 6.49 -4.25
CA ALA A 119 -11.53 5.28 -3.82
C ALA A 119 -10.86 4.05 -4.45
N ALA A 120 -10.92 2.92 -3.75
CA ALA A 120 -10.45 1.66 -4.31
C ALA A 120 -11.37 1.21 -5.45
N CYS A 121 -10.80 0.58 -6.46
CA CYS A 121 -11.57 -0.07 -7.52
C CYS A 121 -11.44 -1.59 -7.43
N ARG A 122 -12.43 -2.29 -7.97
CA ARG A 122 -12.38 -3.74 -8.06
C ARG A 122 -11.30 -4.17 -9.06
N ALA A 123 -10.69 -5.31 -8.77
CA ALA A 123 -9.71 -5.94 -9.63
C ALA A 123 -9.97 -7.43 -9.79
N VAL A 124 -9.74 -7.95 -11.00
CA VAL A 124 -9.93 -9.35 -11.34
C VAL A 124 -8.64 -9.92 -11.93
N PRO A 125 -8.13 -11.05 -11.40
CA PRO A 125 -7.03 -11.77 -12.04
C PRO A 125 -7.38 -12.24 -13.46
N VAL A 126 -6.56 -11.92 -14.46
CA VAL A 126 -6.77 -12.29 -15.88
C VAL A 126 -5.70 -13.23 -16.45
N SER A 127 -4.53 -13.30 -15.82
CA SER A 127 -3.47 -14.22 -16.22
C SER A 127 -2.57 -14.55 -15.03
N TRP A 128 -2.11 -15.79 -14.97
CA TRP A 128 -1.39 -16.33 -13.81
C TRP A 128 0.04 -16.73 -14.15
N TRP A 129 0.95 -16.46 -13.22
CA TRP A 129 2.38 -16.61 -13.41
C TRP A 129 3.05 -17.18 -12.16
N ALA A 130 3.96 -18.13 -12.37
CA ALA A 130 4.90 -18.60 -11.37
C ALA A 130 6.19 -17.80 -11.57
N ALA A 131 6.50 -16.92 -10.62
CA ALA A 131 7.68 -16.06 -10.66
C ALA A 131 8.66 -16.48 -9.58
N ARG A 132 9.84 -16.96 -9.98
CA ARG A 132 10.95 -17.29 -9.09
C ARG A 132 11.77 -16.03 -8.84
N MET A 133 11.78 -15.56 -7.59
CA MET A 133 12.46 -14.32 -7.19
C MET A 133 13.14 -14.46 -5.84
N GLY A 134 14.26 -13.77 -5.65
CA GLY A 134 15.02 -13.69 -4.40
C GLY A 134 16.44 -13.16 -4.63
N ALA A 135 16.97 -12.39 -3.68
CA ALA A 135 18.25 -11.71 -3.82
C ALA A 135 19.42 -12.70 -3.79
N THR A 136 19.28 -13.75 -2.98
CA THR A 136 20.23 -14.86 -2.86
C THR A 136 19.55 -16.17 -3.23
N ASP A 137 20.31 -17.22 -3.51
CA ASP A 137 19.74 -18.55 -3.81
C ASP A 137 18.96 -19.11 -2.61
N VAL A 138 19.39 -18.78 -1.38
CA VAL A 138 18.73 -19.18 -0.13
C VAL A 138 17.39 -18.45 0.08
N ASP A 139 17.30 -17.19 -0.36
CA ASP A 139 16.09 -16.38 -0.24
C ASP A 139 15.09 -16.57 -1.38
N ARG A 140 15.48 -17.27 -2.45
CA ARG A 140 14.63 -17.44 -3.62
C ARG A 140 13.41 -18.28 -3.28
N LYS A 141 12.25 -17.71 -3.61
CA LYS A 141 10.94 -18.34 -3.51
C LYS A 141 10.22 -18.23 -4.83
N THR A 142 9.29 -19.15 -5.04
CA THR A 142 8.42 -19.14 -6.21
C THR A 142 7.09 -18.54 -5.77
N PHE A 143 6.72 -17.41 -6.37
CA PHE A 143 5.50 -16.69 -6.08
C PHE A 143 4.47 -16.98 -7.16
N LEU A 144 3.26 -17.32 -6.76
CA LEU A 144 2.11 -17.31 -7.64
C LEU A 144 1.64 -15.85 -7.72
N MET A 145 1.66 -15.30 -8.92
CA MET A 145 1.26 -13.94 -9.21
C MET A 145 0.15 -13.90 -10.25
N ALA A 146 -0.62 -12.82 -10.25
CA ALA A 146 -1.60 -12.56 -11.29
C ALA A 146 -1.41 -11.19 -11.92
N GLU A 147 -1.59 -11.13 -13.24
CA GLU A 147 -2.00 -9.89 -13.89
C GLU A 147 -3.45 -9.62 -13.52
N ILE A 148 -3.76 -8.35 -13.28
CA ILE A 148 -5.11 -7.93 -12.93
C ILE A 148 -5.65 -6.96 -13.97
N GLU A 149 -6.93 -7.10 -14.25
CA GLU A 149 -7.74 -6.06 -14.86
C GLU A 149 -8.35 -5.23 -13.72
N VAL A 150 -8.33 -3.91 -13.87
CA VAL A 150 -8.74 -2.94 -12.85
C VAL A 150 -9.75 -1.98 -13.44
N ASP A 151 -10.78 -1.64 -12.68
CA ASP A 151 -11.82 -0.71 -13.11
C ASP A 151 -11.41 0.77 -12.92
N CYS A 152 -10.17 1.03 -12.50
CA CYS A 152 -9.65 2.38 -12.28
C CYS A 152 -8.22 2.56 -12.79
N ASP A 153 -7.83 3.82 -12.95
CA ASP A 153 -6.46 4.18 -13.32
C ASP A 153 -5.45 3.77 -12.25
N VAL A 154 -4.46 3.00 -12.68
CA VAL A 154 -3.31 2.64 -11.86
C VAL A 154 -2.06 3.30 -12.43
N LEU A 155 -1.27 3.95 -11.59
CA LEU A 155 -0.01 4.56 -12.01
C LEU A 155 0.93 3.49 -12.58
N PRO A 156 1.56 3.69 -13.75
CA PRO A 156 2.48 2.72 -14.29
C PRO A 156 3.75 2.64 -13.42
N PRO A 157 4.44 1.48 -13.39
CA PRO A 157 5.72 1.37 -12.72
C PRO A 157 6.71 2.46 -13.18
N GLY A 158 7.47 3.05 -12.25
CA GLY A 158 8.50 4.04 -12.56
C GLY A 158 8.02 5.49 -12.77
N ARG A 159 6.71 5.77 -12.76
CA ARG A 159 6.19 7.15 -12.66
C ARG A 159 5.81 7.47 -11.20
N LEU A 160 6.45 8.50 -10.61
CA LEU A 160 6.14 9.03 -9.26
C LEU A 160 5.97 7.94 -8.17
N SER A 161 6.86 6.92 -8.18
CA SER A 161 7.11 5.89 -7.14
C SER A 161 5.90 5.20 -6.47
N GLY A 162 4.69 5.35 -7.01
CA GLY A 162 3.46 4.90 -6.37
C GLY A 162 3.13 3.45 -6.67
N THR A 163 3.87 2.47 -6.12
CA THR A 163 3.43 1.07 -6.17
C THR A 163 2.00 0.96 -5.64
N PRO A 164 1.03 0.39 -6.37
CA PRO A 164 -0.35 0.32 -5.91
C PRO A 164 -0.48 -0.46 -4.60
N VAL A 165 -1.55 -0.20 -3.88
CA VAL A 165 -1.91 -0.99 -2.69
C VAL A 165 -3.15 -1.80 -3.04
N ALA A 166 -3.15 -3.11 -2.77
CA ALA A 166 -4.35 -3.93 -2.89
C ALA A 166 -4.75 -4.52 -1.56
N LEU A 167 -6.06 -4.65 -1.34
CA LEU A 167 -6.65 -5.35 -0.21
C LEU A 167 -7.53 -6.47 -0.75
N ARG A 168 -7.41 -7.66 -0.16
CA ARG A 168 -8.32 -8.77 -0.41
C ARG A 168 -9.34 -8.85 0.71
N GLN A 169 -10.61 -8.71 0.34
CA GLN A 169 -11.71 -8.74 1.30
C GLN A 169 -13.05 -8.85 0.59
N LYS A 170 -14.03 -9.36 1.33
CA LYS A 170 -15.38 -9.57 0.83
C LYS A 170 -16.11 -8.26 0.54
N ASP A 171 -16.07 -7.35 1.51
CA ASP A 171 -16.79 -6.08 1.45
C ASP A 171 -15.93 -5.01 0.76
N GLU A 172 -16.59 -4.12 0.02
CA GLU A 172 -15.96 -2.93 -0.56
C GLU A 172 -15.48 -1.98 0.55
N PRO A 173 -14.23 -1.46 0.49
CA PRO A 173 -13.72 -0.50 1.47
C PRO A 173 -14.27 0.91 1.23
N THR A 174 -15.60 1.08 1.27
CA THR A 174 -16.25 2.37 1.02
C THR A 174 -15.77 3.42 2.03
N GLY A 175 -15.30 4.56 1.53
CA GLY A 175 -14.74 5.65 2.35
C GLY A 175 -13.28 5.48 2.77
N CYS A 176 -12.65 4.33 2.52
CA CYS A 176 -11.21 4.17 2.75
C CYS A 176 -10.41 4.75 1.57
N LYS A 177 -9.32 5.46 1.87
CA LYS A 177 -8.47 6.12 0.87
C LYS A 177 -6.99 5.95 1.22
N LEU A 178 -6.15 5.92 0.18
CA LEU A 178 -4.70 5.84 0.32
C LEU A 178 -4.08 7.24 0.23
N ARG A 179 -3.45 7.73 1.29
CA ARG A 179 -2.60 8.93 1.25
C ARG A 179 -1.15 8.49 1.02
N ARG A 180 -0.44 9.18 0.13
CA ARG A 180 0.99 8.97 -0.15
C ARG A 180 1.84 10.01 0.58
N PRO A 181 3.15 9.77 0.72
CA PRO A 181 4.05 10.82 1.16
C PRO A 181 3.95 12.04 0.24
N THR A 182 3.84 13.21 0.84
CA THR A 182 3.69 14.53 0.16
C THR A 182 4.63 15.58 0.73
N GLU A 183 5.20 15.34 1.91
CA GLU A 183 6.16 16.19 2.58
C GLU A 183 7.55 15.61 2.40
N ARG A 184 8.53 16.49 2.15
CA ARG A 184 9.94 16.14 2.13
C ARG A 184 10.77 17.29 2.68
N GLU A 185 11.57 16.99 3.68
CA GLU A 185 12.52 17.91 4.28
C GLU A 185 13.90 17.26 4.29
N THR A 186 14.94 18.07 4.12
CA THR A 186 16.32 17.61 4.19
C THR A 186 17.14 18.65 4.92
N GLY A 187 18.13 18.20 5.68
CA GLY A 187 19.12 19.09 6.27
C GLY A 187 20.47 18.44 6.51
N LYS A 188 21.38 19.24 7.04
CA LYS A 188 22.79 18.88 7.28
C LYS A 188 23.29 19.44 8.61
N ASP A 189 24.57 19.19 8.90
CA ASP A 189 25.19 19.74 10.09
C ASP A 189 25.10 21.25 10.20
N GLY A 190 24.84 21.71 11.44
CA GLY A 190 24.59 23.11 11.78
C GLY A 190 23.12 23.56 11.64
N GLU A 191 22.30 22.89 10.82
CA GLU A 191 20.88 23.23 10.65
C GLU A 191 19.99 22.71 11.79
N GLY A 192 20.55 21.82 12.63
CA GLY A 192 19.82 21.17 13.71
C GLY A 192 18.96 19.99 13.21
N LEU A 193 18.55 19.12 14.13
CA LEU A 193 17.53 18.12 13.85
C LEU A 193 16.16 18.66 14.27
N PRO A 194 15.07 18.17 13.65
CA PRO A 194 13.74 18.42 14.16
C PRO A 194 13.62 18.03 15.65
N PRO A 195 13.10 18.92 16.51
CA PRO A 195 13.06 18.69 17.96
C PRO A 195 12.30 17.44 18.38
N ASP A 196 11.28 17.07 17.60
CA ASP A 196 10.44 15.90 17.77
C ASP A 196 11.15 14.57 17.43
N VAL A 197 12.35 14.63 16.85
CA VAL A 197 13.13 13.45 16.47
C VAL A 197 14.41 13.29 17.31
N LEU A 198 14.89 14.38 17.92
CA LEU A 198 16.12 14.40 18.72
C LEU A 198 16.16 13.31 19.79
N GLU A 199 15.04 13.02 20.46
CA GLU A 199 14.96 12.03 21.54
C GLU A 199 15.18 10.58 21.05
N PHE A 200 15.02 10.32 19.75
CA PHE A 200 15.17 8.99 19.15
C PHE A 200 16.54 8.75 18.53
N ILE A 201 17.39 9.78 18.47
CA ILE A 201 18.69 9.72 17.80
C ILE A 201 19.78 9.52 18.85
N PRO A 202 20.57 8.43 18.77
CA PRO A 202 21.64 8.18 19.73
C PRO A 202 22.74 9.23 19.60
N ALA A 203 23.37 9.58 20.73
CA ALA A 203 24.60 10.36 20.74
C ALA A 203 25.73 9.59 20.03
N ARG A 204 26.62 10.32 19.35
CA ARG A 204 27.77 9.77 18.60
C ARG A 204 29.03 10.58 18.89
N ASP A 205 30.15 9.86 18.97
CA ASP A 205 31.44 10.43 19.40
C ASP A 205 32.22 11.18 18.30
N CYS A 206 31.75 11.13 17.04
CA CYS A 206 32.43 11.83 15.96
C CYS A 206 31.82 13.22 15.73
N GLU A 207 32.64 14.26 15.91
CA GLU A 207 32.25 15.65 15.75
C GLU A 207 32.86 16.28 14.48
N SER A 208 32.27 17.40 14.04
CA SER A 208 32.86 18.25 13.00
C SER A 208 34.28 18.70 13.41
N PRO A 209 35.26 18.72 12.48
CA PRO A 209 35.14 18.59 11.02
C PRO A 209 35.36 17.18 10.47
N GLU A 210 35.60 16.19 11.33
CA GLU A 210 35.95 14.82 10.92
C GLU A 210 34.72 13.99 10.52
N CYS A 211 33.53 14.40 10.97
CA CYS A 211 32.27 13.87 10.52
C CYS A 211 31.33 14.95 10.01
N MET A 212 30.49 14.54 9.06
CA MET A 212 29.32 15.28 8.61
C MET A 212 28.09 14.42 8.80
N ARG A 213 27.01 15.00 9.32
CA ARG A 213 25.71 14.36 9.39
C ARG A 213 24.71 15.06 8.48
N LEU A 214 23.96 14.22 7.78
CA LEU A 214 22.88 14.58 6.89
C LEU A 214 21.60 13.93 7.39
N TRP A 215 20.46 14.56 7.13
CA TRP A 215 19.17 13.98 7.49
C TRP A 215 18.11 14.30 6.44
N GLU A 216 17.14 13.38 6.31
CA GLU A 216 15.97 13.52 5.43
C GLU A 216 14.74 13.03 6.19
N ARG A 217 13.62 13.70 5.96
CA ARG A 217 12.30 13.32 6.40
C ARG A 217 11.39 13.22 5.18
N ILE A 218 10.71 12.09 4.99
CA ILE A 218 9.64 11.95 4.00
C ILE A 218 8.37 11.52 4.73
N GLY A 219 7.28 12.24 4.50
CA GLY A 219 6.09 12.06 5.31
C GLY A 219 4.80 12.55 4.68
N ALA A 220 3.75 12.49 5.48
CA ALA A 220 2.47 13.09 5.18
C ALA A 220 1.81 13.58 6.48
N SER A 221 1.06 14.67 6.35
CA SER A 221 0.13 15.15 7.35
C SER A 221 -1.32 15.01 6.87
N TRP A 222 -2.23 14.94 7.84
CA TRP A 222 -3.67 14.90 7.64
C TRP A 222 -4.33 16.09 8.34
N ASP A 223 -5.57 16.37 7.93
CA ASP A 223 -6.35 17.51 8.43
C ASP A 223 -6.63 17.42 9.94
N ASP A 224 -6.63 16.21 10.51
CA ASP A 224 -6.79 15.96 11.94
C ASP A 224 -5.48 16.14 12.75
N SER A 225 -4.46 16.76 12.16
CA SER A 225 -3.10 16.92 12.69
C SER A 225 -2.28 15.63 12.84
N THR A 226 -2.80 14.49 12.38
CA THR A 226 -2.01 13.27 12.31
C THR A 226 -0.81 13.48 11.38
N THR A 227 0.37 13.03 11.80
CA THR A 227 1.55 13.03 10.92
C THR A 227 2.26 11.70 10.96
N VAL A 228 2.69 11.22 9.80
CA VAL A 228 3.60 10.08 9.66
C VAL A 228 4.83 10.56 8.92
N GLY A 229 6.01 10.23 9.44
CA GLY A 229 7.27 10.52 8.78
C GLY A 229 8.22 9.33 8.88
N ASP A 230 8.80 8.94 7.75
CA ASP A 230 10.10 8.30 7.80
C ASP A 230 11.19 9.37 7.98
N PHE A 231 12.19 9.03 8.76
CA PHE A 231 13.31 9.90 9.05
C PHE A 231 14.58 9.09 8.90
N THR A 232 15.53 9.58 8.10
CA THR A 232 16.84 8.96 7.94
C THR A 232 17.91 9.94 8.36
N VAL A 233 18.84 9.48 9.19
CA VAL A 233 20.07 10.20 9.57
C VAL A 233 21.25 9.42 9.04
N SER A 234 22.13 10.10 8.32
CA SER A 234 23.38 9.54 7.81
C SER A 234 24.55 10.25 8.46
N TRP A 235 25.45 9.50 9.10
CA TRP A 235 26.75 9.99 9.54
C TRP A 235 27.80 9.60 8.52
N MET A 236 28.61 10.55 8.10
CA MET A 236 29.66 10.38 7.11
C MET A 236 31.01 10.72 7.73
N GLU A 237 31.90 9.74 7.77
CA GLU A 237 33.23 9.91 8.37
C GLU A 237 34.27 10.25 7.31
N ARG A 238 34.98 11.36 7.48
CA ARG A 238 35.98 11.82 6.50
C ARG A 238 37.14 10.85 6.33
N LYS A 239 37.63 10.27 7.43
CA LYS A 239 38.80 9.36 7.50
C LYS A 239 40.00 9.83 6.66
N GLY A 240 40.28 11.15 6.68
CA GLY A 240 41.37 11.75 5.91
C GLY A 240 41.17 11.78 4.38
N LYS A 241 40.03 11.35 3.86
CA LYS A 241 39.70 11.42 2.43
C LYS A 241 39.23 12.82 2.05
N LYS A 242 39.62 13.26 0.85
CA LYS A 242 39.24 14.59 0.32
C LYS A 242 37.88 14.59 -0.35
N ASP A 243 37.50 13.50 -1.01
CA ASP A 243 36.23 13.37 -1.70
C ASP A 243 35.14 12.84 -0.75
N PRO A 244 34.06 13.60 -0.50
CA PRO A 244 32.90 13.14 0.28
C PRO A 244 32.25 11.87 -0.26
N CYS A 245 32.45 11.53 -1.54
CA CYS A 245 31.97 10.28 -2.13
C CYS A 245 32.61 9.03 -1.55
N ASP A 246 33.81 9.17 -1.01
CA ASP A 246 34.56 8.05 -0.48
C ASP A 246 34.38 7.90 1.04
N TRP A 247 33.60 8.76 1.68
CA TRP A 247 33.39 8.77 3.13
C TRP A 247 32.50 7.59 3.53
N PRO A 248 32.92 6.72 4.47
CA PRO A 248 32.04 5.70 5.03
C PRO A 248 30.79 6.34 5.60
N THR A 249 29.63 5.75 5.30
CA THR A 249 28.33 6.22 5.76
C THR A 249 27.71 5.18 6.68
N GLU A 250 27.11 5.66 7.76
CA GLU A 250 26.24 4.86 8.63
C GLU A 250 24.86 5.52 8.70
N ASP A 251 23.81 4.72 8.50
CA ASP A 251 22.44 5.19 8.39
C ASP A 251 21.58 4.70 9.56
N LEU A 252 20.77 5.60 10.13
CA LEU A 252 19.68 5.30 11.04
C LEU A 252 18.36 5.71 10.39
N SER A 253 17.47 4.75 10.17
CA SER A 253 16.10 5.01 9.72
C SER A 253 15.11 4.81 10.85
N LEU A 254 14.21 5.77 11.03
CA LEU A 254 13.14 5.81 12.03
C LEU A 254 11.81 6.04 11.33
N LEU A 255 10.77 5.32 11.76
CA LEU A 255 9.41 5.55 11.29
C LEU A 255 8.57 6.06 12.46
N LEU A 256 8.14 7.31 12.36
CA LEU A 256 7.47 8.04 13.44
C LEU A 256 6.02 8.31 13.07
N TYR A 257 5.13 8.11 14.04
CA TYR A 257 3.70 8.38 13.94
C TYR A 257 3.27 9.29 15.09
N ARG A 258 2.72 10.45 14.77
CA ARG A 258 2.10 11.35 15.74
C ARG A 258 0.58 11.26 15.60
N PRO A 259 -0.14 10.72 16.59
CA PRO A 259 -1.60 10.75 16.59
C PRO A 259 -2.13 12.18 16.85
N PRO A 260 -3.41 12.44 16.57
CA PRO A 260 -4.04 13.73 16.83
C PRO A 260 -3.84 14.18 18.28
N GLY A 261 -3.40 15.44 18.47
CA GLY A 261 -3.23 16.04 19.79
C GLY A 261 -2.05 15.53 20.62
N ALA A 262 -1.21 14.62 20.11
CA ALA A 262 -0.01 14.18 20.82
C ALA A 262 1.13 15.19 20.70
N LEU A 263 1.78 15.47 21.83
CA LEU A 263 2.93 16.37 21.90
C LEU A 263 4.20 15.74 21.32
N THR A 264 4.38 14.43 21.53
CA THR A 264 5.53 13.67 21.02
C THR A 264 5.08 12.56 20.07
N PRO A 265 5.86 12.26 19.02
CA PRO A 265 5.57 11.14 18.15
C PRO A 265 5.85 9.80 18.84
N ALA A 266 5.24 8.74 18.33
CA ALA A 266 5.55 7.37 18.68
C ALA A 266 6.42 6.73 17.60
N LEU A 267 7.49 6.06 18.01
CA LEU A 267 8.24 5.16 17.14
C LEU A 267 7.39 3.94 16.78
N LEU A 268 7.15 3.71 15.50
CA LEU A 268 6.49 2.50 15.02
C LEU A 268 7.43 1.31 15.16
N ARG A 269 6.93 0.23 15.77
CA ARG A 269 7.75 -0.93 16.11
C ARG A 269 8.18 -1.69 14.84
N ASN A 270 9.48 -2.01 14.78
CA ASN A 270 10.15 -2.91 13.83
C ASN A 270 9.23 -3.61 12.82
N GLY A 271 9.18 -3.05 11.61
CA GLY A 271 8.52 -3.62 10.46
C GLY A 271 8.72 -2.72 9.26
N GLY A 272 9.97 -2.41 8.98
CA GLY A 272 10.38 -1.63 7.83
C GLY A 272 10.72 -0.17 8.11
N THR A 273 11.48 0.39 7.18
CA THR A 273 12.32 1.58 7.35
C THR A 273 11.84 2.77 6.51
N GLN A 274 10.91 2.54 5.57
CA GLN A 274 10.44 3.56 4.64
C GLN A 274 8.92 3.70 4.69
N PHE A 275 8.43 4.93 4.75
CA PHE A 275 7.02 5.23 4.70
C PHE A 275 6.52 5.09 3.26
N PHE A 276 5.45 4.31 3.09
CA PHE A 276 4.90 3.98 1.78
C PHE A 276 3.53 4.63 1.52
N GLY A 277 2.75 4.84 2.57
CA GLY A 277 1.46 5.49 2.53
C GLY A 277 0.61 5.19 3.76
N GLY A 278 -0.53 5.83 3.89
CA GLY A 278 -1.48 5.62 4.98
C GLY A 278 -2.88 5.35 4.45
N LEU A 279 -3.58 4.35 5.00
CA LEU A 279 -5.00 4.12 4.75
C LEU A 279 -5.82 4.89 5.78
N HIS A 280 -6.66 5.79 5.30
CA HIS A 280 -7.50 6.66 6.12
C HIS A 280 -8.96 6.57 5.71
N ASP A 281 -9.84 6.86 6.65
CA ASP A 281 -11.28 7.03 6.42
C ASP A 281 -11.77 8.31 7.10
N SER A 282 -13.08 8.52 7.15
CA SER A 282 -13.69 9.70 7.78
C SER A 282 -13.37 9.84 9.28
N ALA A 283 -12.91 8.78 9.96
CA ALA A 283 -12.45 8.82 11.34
C ALA A 283 -10.94 9.07 11.49
N GLY A 284 -10.23 9.30 10.37
CA GLY A 284 -8.81 9.61 10.35
C GLY A 284 -7.93 8.43 9.92
N LEU A 285 -6.64 8.48 10.28
CA LEU A 285 -5.68 7.45 9.89
C LEU A 285 -5.97 6.11 10.58
N ARG A 286 -6.08 5.03 9.80
CA ARG A 286 -6.38 3.68 10.30
C ARG A 286 -5.14 2.78 10.27
N PHE A 287 -4.40 2.83 9.17
CA PHE A 287 -3.19 2.03 8.99
C PHE A 287 -2.05 2.84 8.40
N VAL A 288 -0.84 2.63 8.93
CA VAL A 288 0.41 3.10 8.32
C VAL A 288 1.02 1.95 7.54
N LEU A 289 1.39 2.21 6.29
CA LEU A 289 2.07 1.27 5.42
C LEU A 289 3.55 1.65 5.33
N SER A 290 4.42 0.70 5.61
CA SER A 290 5.86 0.83 5.42
C SER A 290 6.41 -0.32 4.62
N ARG A 291 7.55 -0.11 3.97
CA ARG A 291 8.26 -1.15 3.23
C ARG A 291 9.69 -1.29 3.71
N ASP A 292 10.23 -2.49 3.54
CA ASP A 292 11.64 -2.77 3.73
C ASP A 292 12.02 -4.07 3.03
N LEU A 293 13.09 -4.00 2.24
CA LEU A 293 13.74 -5.14 1.57
C LEU A 293 12.77 -6.20 0.99
N GLY A 294 11.79 -5.77 0.20
CA GLY A 294 10.82 -6.70 -0.43
C GLY A 294 9.75 -7.25 0.51
N SER A 295 9.51 -6.57 1.64
CA SER A 295 8.40 -6.81 2.56
C SER A 295 7.58 -5.54 2.76
N LEU A 296 6.26 -5.71 2.78
CA LEU A 296 5.28 -4.64 3.04
C LEU A 296 4.70 -4.88 4.42
N TYR A 297 4.64 -3.83 5.22
CA TYR A 297 4.22 -3.87 6.60
C TYR A 297 3.05 -2.93 6.82
N MET A 298 2.12 -3.36 7.65
CA MET A 298 0.92 -2.62 7.98
C MET A 298 0.82 -2.48 9.50
N HIS A 299 0.92 -1.24 9.97
CA HIS A 299 0.81 -0.87 11.38
C HIS A 299 -0.61 -0.37 11.65
N GLU A 300 -1.22 -0.83 12.74
CA GLU A 300 -2.48 -0.26 13.22
C GLU A 300 -2.19 1.08 13.90
N ALA A 301 -2.77 2.18 13.38
CA ALA A 301 -2.56 3.52 13.94
C ALA A 301 -3.01 3.63 15.40
N ALA A 302 -4.01 2.85 15.80
CA ALA A 302 -4.48 2.76 17.19
C ALA A 302 -3.53 2.00 18.12
N LYS A 303 -2.54 1.25 17.58
CA LYS A 303 -1.60 0.42 18.35
C LYS A 303 -0.16 0.54 17.80
N PRO A 304 0.47 1.73 17.86
CA PRO A 304 1.77 1.99 17.24
C PRO A 304 2.92 1.12 17.77
N LYS A 305 2.79 0.59 19.00
CA LYS A 305 3.78 -0.29 19.63
C LYS A 305 3.57 -1.79 19.33
N ALA A 306 2.46 -2.15 18.68
CA ALA A 306 2.20 -3.53 18.28
C ALA A 306 3.10 -3.93 17.11
N ALA A 307 3.40 -5.23 16.99
CA ALA A 307 4.11 -5.72 15.81
C ALA A 307 3.19 -5.57 14.58
N PRO A 308 3.70 -5.05 13.45
CA PRO A 308 2.89 -4.88 12.25
C PRO A 308 2.58 -6.23 11.59
N LYS A 309 1.50 -6.25 10.79
CA LYS A 309 1.28 -7.35 9.86
C LYS A 309 2.31 -7.21 8.72
N ALA A 310 3.11 -8.25 8.51
CA ALA A 310 4.13 -8.27 7.47
C ALA A 310 3.73 -9.21 6.32
N VAL A 311 3.93 -8.76 5.09
CA VAL A 311 3.73 -9.56 3.87
C VAL A 311 5.00 -9.48 3.02
N ARG A 312 5.70 -10.60 2.90
CA ARG A 312 6.90 -10.72 2.05
C ARG A 312 6.50 -10.94 0.61
N TYR A 313 7.07 -10.17 -0.30
CA TYR A 313 6.71 -10.17 -1.72
C TYR A 313 7.91 -10.14 -2.68
N GLY A 314 9.13 -10.29 -2.19
CA GLY A 314 10.26 -10.58 -3.08
C GLY A 314 11.59 -10.10 -2.56
N SER A 315 12.50 -9.89 -3.51
CA SER A 315 13.76 -9.17 -3.31
C SER A 315 13.50 -7.66 -3.29
N PRO A 316 14.39 -6.88 -2.64
CA PRO A 316 14.41 -5.42 -2.79
C PRO A 316 14.34 -5.05 -4.28
N THR A 317 13.44 -4.14 -4.64
CA THR A 317 13.43 -3.56 -6.00
C THR A 317 14.68 -2.68 -6.17
N GLU A 318 15.08 -2.41 -7.42
CA GLU A 318 16.17 -1.43 -7.66
C GLU A 318 15.79 -0.07 -7.05
N GLU A 319 14.51 0.30 -7.07
CA GLU A 319 13.98 1.48 -6.39
C GLU A 319 14.12 1.41 -4.87
N ASP A 320 13.84 0.26 -4.24
CA ASP A 320 14.03 0.08 -2.79
C ASP A 320 15.51 0.21 -2.42
N LEU A 321 16.42 -0.33 -3.24
CA LEU A 321 17.88 -0.22 -3.09
C LEU A 321 18.39 1.21 -3.36
N ILE A 322 17.78 1.91 -4.33
CA ILE A 322 18.05 3.31 -4.65
C ILE A 322 17.61 4.21 -3.51
N LEU A 323 16.42 3.99 -2.97
CA LEU A 323 15.86 4.83 -1.91
C LEU A 323 16.52 4.56 -0.56
N THR A 324 16.93 3.32 -0.26
CA THR A 324 17.68 3.03 0.99
C THR A 324 19.12 3.53 0.97
N LYS A 325 19.85 3.45 -0.17
CA LYS A 325 21.29 3.78 -0.19
C LYS A 325 21.65 5.17 -0.73
N ARG A 326 20.71 5.93 -1.31
CA ARG A 326 21.07 7.09 -2.15
C ARG A 326 20.49 8.42 -1.73
N THR A 327 19.55 8.53 -0.78
CA THR A 327 18.86 9.82 -0.59
C THR A 327 19.72 10.90 0.08
N LEU A 328 20.62 10.51 0.97
CA LEU A 328 21.53 11.42 1.70
C LEU A 328 22.98 11.38 1.22
N SER A 329 23.34 10.56 0.23
CA SER A 329 24.71 10.55 -0.28
C SER A 329 25.06 11.90 -0.95
N PRO A 330 26.22 12.51 -0.64
CA PRO A 330 26.69 13.75 -1.27
C PRO A 330 27.03 13.57 -2.75
N CYS A 331 26.96 12.33 -3.26
CA CYS A 331 27.41 11.93 -4.59
C CYS A 331 26.26 11.49 -5.46
N LYS A 332 25.08 12.09 -5.26
CA LYS A 332 24.01 12.08 -6.26
C LYS A 332 24.54 12.67 -7.56
N VAL A 333 25.04 11.76 -8.38
CA VAL A 333 25.54 11.97 -9.73
C VAL A 333 24.49 12.75 -10.50
N LYS A 334 24.94 13.82 -11.16
CA LYS A 334 24.27 14.45 -12.30
C LYS A 334 23.55 13.37 -13.12
N ARG A 335 22.23 13.41 -13.15
CA ARG A 335 21.50 12.85 -14.29
C ARG A 335 21.28 13.96 -15.29
#